data_AF-A0A965J366-F1
#
_entry.id   AF-A0A965J366-F1
#
_cell.length_a   1.000
_cell.length_b   1.000
_cell.length_c   1.000
_cell.angle_alpha   90.00
_cell.angle_beta   90.00
_cell.angle_gamma   90.00
#
_symmetry.space_group_name_H-M   'P 1'
#
loop_
_entity.id
_entity.type
_entity.pdbx_description
1 polymer ?
#
loop_
_entity_poly.entity_id
_entity_poly.type
_entity_poly.pdbx_seq_one_letter_code
_entity_poly.pdbx_strand_id
1 'polypeptide(L)' 'MRQIVASYFIYDLEQDWRVGASYFESQLIDYDVSSNWGRAYIAGVGNDPRAGRKFNTEKQEEQYDKDKCYQKTWKII' A
#
# COMPACT_ATOMS: atom_id res chain seq x y z
N MET A 1 6.04 -3.00 -1.59
CA MET A 1 4.76 -3.37 -2.25
C MET A 1 3.52 -3.01 -1.41
N ARG A 2 3.32 -3.51 -0.18
CA ARG A 2 2.10 -3.22 0.63
C ARG A 2 1.77 -1.73 0.78
N GLN A 3 2.77 -0.88 1.04
CA GLN A 3 2.57 0.57 1.19
C GLN A 3 2.17 1.26 -0.12
N ILE A 4 2.73 0.82 -1.25
CA ILE A 4 2.45 1.38 -2.58
C ILE A 4 1.01 1.05 -2.96
N VAL A 5 0.60 -0.22 -2.80
CA VAL A 5 -0.77 -0.66 -3.08
C VAL A 5 -1.79 0.02 -2.16
N ALA A 6 -1.50 0.11 -0.86
CA ALA A 6 -2.38 0.82 0.08
C ALA A 6 -2.54 2.30 -0.29
N SER A 7 -1.45 2.99 -0.60
CA SER A 7 -1.48 4.37 -1.06
C SER A 7 -2.30 4.53 -2.34
N TYR A 8 -2.11 3.65 -3.32
CA TYR A 8 -2.87 3.68 -4.57
C TYR A 8 -4.37 3.49 -4.33
N PHE A 9 -4.75 2.52 -3.50
CA PHE A 9 -6.14 2.27 -3.13
C PHE A 9 -6.80 3.48 -2.45
N ILE A 10 -6.07 4.17 -1.57
CA ILE A 10 -6.59 5.31 -0.82
C ILE A 10 -6.66 6.57 -1.68
N TYR A 11 -5.60 6.89 -2.43
CA TYR A 11 -5.42 8.21 -3.05
C TYR A 11 -5.63 8.26 -4.55
N ASP A 12 -5.54 7.12 -5.24
CA ASP A 12 -5.71 7.06 -6.69
C ASP A 12 -7.05 6.40 -7.04
N LEU A 13 -7.53 5.48 -6.21
CA LEU A 13 -8.88 4.90 -6.32
C LEU A 13 -9.92 5.56 -5.39
N GLU A 14 -9.48 6.46 -4.49
CA GLU A 14 -10.35 7.19 -3.54
C GLU A 14 -11.22 6.27 -2.67
N GLN A 15 -10.69 5.10 -2.28
CA GLN A 15 -11.41 4.12 -1.48
C GLN A 15 -11.13 4.27 0.02
N ASP A 16 -12.06 3.79 0.85
CA ASP A 16 -11.90 3.76 2.31
C ASP A 16 -10.78 2.80 2.72
N TRP A 17 -9.74 3.32 3.36
CA TRP A 17 -8.57 2.56 3.80
C TRP A 17 -8.92 1.34 4.67
N ARG A 18 -10.04 1.37 5.41
CA ARG A 18 -10.49 0.26 6.25
C ARG A 18 -10.87 -0.98 5.44
N VAL A 19 -11.38 -0.78 4.23
CA VAL A 19 -11.67 -1.87 3.29
C VAL A 19 -10.38 -2.52 2.79
N GLY A 20 -9.36 -1.72 2.50
CA GLY A 20 -8.03 -2.24 2.14
C GLY A 20 -7.37 -2.98 3.31
N ALA A 21 -7.52 -2.47 4.53
CA ALA A 21 -7.01 -3.12 5.74
C ALA A 21 -7.69 -4.47 6.00
N SER A 22 -9.02 -4.56 5.88
CA SER A 22 -9.75 -5.83 6.04
C SER A 22 -9.45 -6.83 4.92
N TYR A 23 -9.21 -6.35 3.69
CA TYR A 23 -8.76 -7.23 2.62
C TYR A 23 -7.40 -7.86 2.95
N PHE A 24 -6.42 -7.06 3.39
CA PHE A 24 -5.14 -7.61 3.83
C PHE A 24 -5.26 -8.57 5.01
N GLU A 25 -6.17 -8.30 5.95
CA GLU A 25 -6.49 -9.24 7.03
C GLU A 25 -6.95 -10.60 6.53
N SER A 26 -7.74 -10.64 5.44
CA SER A 26 -8.21 -11.89 4.86
C SER A 26 -7.18 -12.64 3.99
N GLN A 27 -6.18 -11.93 3.43
CA GLN A 27 -5.28 -12.49 2.41
C GLN A 27 -3.83 -12.72 2.88
N LEU A 28 -3.37 -11.97 3.89
CA LEU A 28 -1.99 -12.06 4.34
C LEU A 28 -1.77 -13.29 5.21
N ILE A 29 -0.88 -14.19 4.76
CA ILE A 29 -0.44 -15.35 5.56
C ILE A 29 0.30 -14.92 6.84
N ASP A 30 0.93 -13.75 6.80
CA ASP A 30 1.70 -13.13 7.89
C ASP A 30 0.91 -12.00 8.57
N TYR A 31 -0.43 -12.09 8.59
CA TYR A 31 -1.27 -11.07 9.20
C TYR A 31 -0.94 -10.87 10.69
N ASP A 32 -0.70 -9.60 11.04
CA ASP A 32 -0.68 -9.10 12.41
C ASP A 32 -1.53 -7.83 12.48
N VAL A 33 -2.43 -7.76 13.45
CA VAL A 33 -3.40 -6.67 13.61
C VAL A 33 -2.70 -5.32 13.76
N SER A 34 -1.66 -5.25 14.60
CA SER A 34 -0.97 -4.01 14.93
C SER A 34 -0.20 -3.48 13.72
N SER A 35 0.48 -4.37 13.01
CA SER A 35 1.25 -4.03 11.82
C SER A 35 0.38 -3.70 10.61
N ASN A 36 -0.79 -4.33 10.46
CA ASN A 36 -1.70 -4.07 9.35
C ASN A 36 -2.49 -2.78 9.57
N TRP A 37 -3.26 -2.71 10.66
CA TRP A 37 -4.09 -1.55 10.98
C TRP A 37 -3.26 -0.33 11.37
N GLY A 38 -2.05 -0.52 11.91
CA GLY A 38 -1.10 0.57 12.16
C GLY A 38 -0.68 1.33 10.90
N ARG A 39 -0.84 0.74 9.70
CA ARG A 39 -0.60 1.41 8.41
C ARG A 39 -1.67 2.44 8.05
N ALA A 40 -2.64 2.68 8.92
CA ALA A 40 -3.59 3.77 8.79
C ALA A 40 -2.91 5.16 8.67
N TYR A 41 -1.65 5.30 9.12
CA TYR A 41 -0.84 6.50 8.86
C TYR A 41 -0.72 6.84 7.37
N ILE A 42 -0.80 5.84 6.48
CA ILE A 42 -0.78 6.08 5.03
C ILE A 42 -2.00 6.89 4.61
N ALA A 43 -3.17 6.61 5.20
CA ALA A 43 -4.40 7.37 4.99
C ALA A 43 -4.44 8.71 5.74
N GLY A 44 -3.37 9.06 6.48
CA GLY A 44 -3.31 10.30 7.27
C GLY A 44 -4.10 10.25 8.57
N VAL A 45 -4.45 9.05 9.03
CA VAL A 45 -5.12 8.84 10.32
C VAL A 45 -4.19 8.11 11.30
N GLY A 46 -4.38 8.34 12.60
CA GLY A 46 -3.57 7.73 13.65
C GLY A 46 -2.46 8.66 14.13
N ASN A 47 -1.29 8.09 14.44
CA ASN A 47 -0.27 8.74 15.28
C ASN A 47 0.84 9.48 14.50
N ASP A 48 0.75 9.54 13.17
CA ASP A 48 1.67 10.32 12.33
C ASP A 48 1.11 11.75 12.18
N PRO A 49 1.86 12.80 12.56
CA PRO A 49 1.41 14.18 12.42
C PRO A 49 1.28 14.65 10.96
N ARG A 50 1.77 13.87 9.99
CA ARG A 50 1.61 14.16 8.57
C ARG A 50 0.21 13.79 8.11
N ALA A 51 -0.43 14.67 7.34
CA ALA A 51 -1.81 14.53 6.84
C ALA A 51 -2.01 13.45 5.74
N GLY A 52 -1.22 12.38 5.78
CA GLY A 52 -1.21 11.31 4.79
C GLY A 52 0.12 11.13 4.08
N ARG A 53 0.31 9.96 3.49
CA ARG A 53 1.51 9.65 2.69
C ARG A 53 1.10 9.05 1.35
N LYS A 54 0.81 9.92 0.38
CA LYS A 54 0.66 9.51 -1.01
C LYS A 54 2.04 9.16 -1.59
N PHE A 55 2.18 7.92 -2.02
CA PHE A 55 3.36 7.46 -2.75
C PHE A 55 3.19 7.77 -4.24
N ASN A 56 4.28 8.19 -4.88
CA ASN A 56 4.34 8.31 -6.34
C ASN A 56 4.79 6.97 -6.91
N THR A 57 3.89 6.25 -7.59
CA THR A 57 4.14 4.90 -8.12
C THR A 57 5.27 4.86 -9.13
N GLU A 58 5.40 5.86 -10.01
CA GLU A 58 6.48 5.92 -11.02
C GLU A 58 7.85 6.03 -10.34
N LYS A 59 7.99 6.92 -9.35
CA LYS A 59 9.23 7.03 -8.57
C LYS A 59 9.54 5.76 -7.79
N GLN A 60 8.53 5.05 -7.29
CA GLN A 60 8.73 3.78 -6.59
C GLN A 60 9.18 2.68 -7.57
N GLU A 61 8.64 2.64 -8.78
CA GLU A 61 9.10 1.74 -9.84
C GLU A 61 10.55 2.02 -10.19
N GLU A 62 10.90 3.27 -10.50
CA GLU A 62 12.27 3.64 -10.87
C GLU A 62 13.29 3.31 -9.77
N GLN A 63 12.90 3.45 -8.50
CA GLN A 63 13.77 3.21 -7.37
C GLN A 63 13.90 1.73 -7.01
N TYR A 64 12.80 0.96 -7.06
CA TYR A 64 12.75 -0.39 -6.49
C TYR A 64 12.55 -1.52 -7.50
N ASP A 65 12.14 -1.22 -8.74
CA ASP A 65 11.95 -2.19 -9.83
C ASP A 65 12.42 -1.63 -11.19
N LYS A 66 13.62 -1.03 -11.22
CA LYS A 66 14.17 -0.34 -12.41
C LYS A 66 14.18 -1.21 -13.68
N ASP A 67 14.51 -2.50 -13.54
CA ASP A 67 14.57 -3.46 -14.66
C ASP A 67 13.22 -4.15 -14.95
N LYS A 68 12.18 -3.75 -14.19
CA LYS A 68 10.81 -4.29 -14.24
C LYS A 68 10.75 -5.78 -13.97
N CYS A 69 11.71 -6.34 -13.24
CA CYS A 69 11.80 -7.77 -12.96
C CYS A 69 10.61 -8.24 -12.12
N TYR A 70 10.22 -7.46 -11.12
CA TYR A 70 9.04 -7.78 -10.31
C TYR A 70 7.77 -7.70 -11.15
N GLN A 71 7.59 -6.60 -11.89
CA GLN A 71 6.43 -6.46 -12.78
C GLN A 71 6.35 -7.59 -13.81
N LYS A 72 7.45 -7.95 -14.47
CA LYS A 72 7.47 -9.05 -15.46
C LYS A 72 7.11 -10.40 -14.84
N THR A 73 7.51 -10.64 -13.60
CA THR A 73 7.24 -11.91 -12.91
C THR A 73 5.76 -12.06 -12.58
N TRP A 74 5.09 -10.98 -12.18
CA TRP A 74 3.72 -11.02 -11.63
C TRP A 74 2.65 -10.43 -12.55
N LYS A 75 3.04 -9.78 -13.65
CA LYS A 75 2.13 -9.34 -14.70
C LYS A 75 1.81 -10.56 -15.57
N ILE A 76 0.84 -11.34 -15.11
CA ILE A 76 0.20 -12.36 -15.92
C ILE A 76 -0.64 -11.61 -16.96
N ILE A 77 -0.17 -11.63 -18.21
CA ILE A 77 -0.97 -11.27 -19.38
C ILE A 77 -1.72 -12.54 -19.80
#